data_AF-A0A067C1P7-F1
#
_entry.id   AF-A0A067C1P7-F1
#
_cell.length_a   1.000
_cell.length_b   1.000
_cell.length_c   1.000
_cell.angle_alpha   90.00
_cell.angle_beta   90.00
_cell.angle_gamma   90.00
#
_symmetry.space_group_name_H-M   'P 1'
#
loop_
_entity.id
_entity.type
_entity.pdbx_description
1 polymer ?
#
loop_
_entity_poly.entity_id
_entity_poly.type
_entity_poly.pdbx_seq_one_letter_code
_entity_poly.pdbx_strand_id
1 'polypeptide(L)'
;MPFRKRARPVHALVNQYNLEGVDIDWEFPDSDSDFHNYRVLAQQVRQALGADKVVSAAIPGRLSLDQMTPIIKESLDFVNLMLYDNVYSNDGRPNAALMGDDSSVQSAVANWLDAGVPANKLVVGVPFYGYEGKTAMTYREIKLLESSWASSMNEASFTPQLVKGARKITYDNPTSIAAKAKFSACMNLRGVFAWDVTQDDAASSLLQAMGETYPGGIGNADTCLEEATFT
;
A
#
# COMPACT_ATOMS: atom_id res chain seq x y z
N MET A 1 -8.27 -14.10 -33.20
CA MET A 1 -8.54 -14.45 -31.78
C MET A 1 -7.26 -14.41 -30.91
N PRO A 2 -6.74 -13.23 -30.53
CA PRO A 2 -5.58 -13.13 -29.62
C PRO A 2 -5.97 -13.14 -28.13
N PHE A 3 -7.22 -12.79 -27.80
CA PHE A 3 -7.73 -12.51 -26.45
C PHE A 3 -7.64 -13.65 -25.41
N ARG A 4 -7.28 -14.88 -25.80
CA ARG A 4 -7.41 -16.06 -24.93
C ARG A 4 -6.09 -16.66 -24.45
N LYS A 5 -4.92 -16.17 -24.88
CA LYS A 5 -3.65 -16.87 -24.60
C LYS A 5 -3.07 -16.61 -23.20
N ARG A 6 -3.27 -15.42 -22.62
CA ARG A 6 -2.61 -15.04 -21.34
C ARG A 6 -3.44 -15.33 -20.09
N ALA A 7 -4.77 -15.22 -20.14
CA ALA A 7 -5.63 -15.48 -18.98
C ALA A 7 -5.94 -16.96 -18.74
N ARG A 8 -5.77 -17.83 -19.74
CA ARG A 8 -6.01 -19.29 -19.59
C ARG A 8 -5.09 -19.94 -18.55
N PRO A 9 -3.76 -19.72 -18.57
CA PRO A 9 -2.88 -20.22 -17.51
C PRO A 9 -3.29 -19.71 -16.12
N VAL A 10 -3.68 -18.44 -15.99
CA VAL A 10 -4.14 -17.86 -14.71
C VAL A 10 -5.38 -18.59 -14.20
N HIS A 11 -6.41 -18.72 -15.02
CA HIS A 11 -7.63 -19.47 -14.66
C HIS A 11 -7.34 -20.95 -14.32
N ALA A 12 -6.42 -21.59 -15.06
CA ALA A 12 -6.02 -22.96 -14.77
C ALA A 12 -5.36 -23.09 -13.39
N LEU A 13 -4.45 -22.19 -13.04
CA LEU A 13 -3.80 -22.16 -11.73
C LEU A 13 -4.80 -21.87 -10.60
N VAL A 14 -5.66 -20.87 -10.79
CA VAL A 14 -6.72 -20.52 -9.82
C VAL A 14 -7.60 -21.73 -9.52
N ASN A 15 -8.00 -22.50 -10.54
CA ASN A 15 -8.81 -23.69 -10.32
C ASN A 15 -8.01 -24.88 -9.78
N GLN A 16 -6.79 -25.11 -10.29
CA GLN A 16 -5.94 -26.22 -9.87
C GLN A 16 -5.63 -26.16 -8.37
N TYR A 17 -5.37 -24.97 -7.85
CA TYR A 17 -5.02 -24.75 -6.45
C TYR A 17 -6.20 -24.26 -5.61
N ASN A 18 -7.41 -24.21 -6.19
CA ASN A 18 -8.63 -23.71 -5.55
C ASN A 18 -8.43 -22.32 -4.90
N LEU A 19 -7.75 -21.41 -5.61
CA LEU A 19 -7.52 -20.05 -5.16
C LEU A 19 -8.78 -19.19 -5.30
N GLU A 20 -8.87 -18.16 -4.48
CA GLU A 20 -9.96 -17.21 -4.40
C GLU A 20 -9.84 -16.13 -5.48
N GLY A 21 -8.67 -16.00 -6.10
CA GLY A 21 -8.43 -14.98 -7.09
C GLY A 21 -6.98 -14.90 -7.54
N VAL A 22 -6.63 -13.74 -8.09
CA VAL A 22 -5.27 -13.37 -8.53
C VAL A 22 -5.02 -11.90 -8.23
N ASP A 23 -3.81 -11.58 -7.81
CA ASP A 23 -3.29 -10.21 -7.72
C ASP A 23 -2.27 -9.98 -8.84
N ILE A 24 -2.41 -8.86 -9.56
CA ILE A 24 -1.52 -8.48 -10.66
C ILE A 24 -0.51 -7.46 -10.15
N ASP A 25 0.75 -7.88 -10.05
CA ASP A 25 1.85 -7.02 -9.64
C ASP A 25 2.82 -6.79 -10.81
N TRP A 26 2.53 -5.78 -11.63
CA TRP A 26 3.41 -5.35 -12.73
C TRP A 26 4.04 -4.01 -12.33
N GLU A 27 5.35 -4.04 -12.08
CA GLU A 27 6.14 -2.89 -11.66
C GLU A 27 7.05 -2.31 -12.77
N PHE A 28 6.72 -1.20 -13.43
CA PHE A 28 5.42 -0.54 -13.53
C PHE A 28 5.09 -0.34 -15.02
N PRO A 29 3.82 -0.23 -15.43
CA PRO A 29 3.51 0.27 -16.76
C PRO A 29 3.97 1.73 -16.89
N ASP A 30 4.76 2.05 -17.91
CA ASP A 30 5.41 3.37 -18.07
C ASP A 30 5.14 4.04 -19.43
N SER A 31 4.36 3.38 -20.29
CA SER A 31 4.01 3.86 -21.64
C SER A 31 2.55 3.61 -21.99
N ASP A 32 1.99 4.35 -22.96
CA ASP A 32 0.63 4.13 -23.47
C ASP A 32 0.40 2.67 -23.91
N SER A 33 1.45 2.04 -24.47
CA SER A 33 1.43 0.63 -24.85
C SER A 33 1.33 -0.29 -23.64
N ASP A 34 2.06 0.01 -22.56
CA ASP A 34 2.01 -0.80 -21.34
C ASP A 34 0.68 -0.65 -20.62
N PHE A 35 0.14 0.55 -20.49
CA PHE A 35 -1.21 0.73 -19.92
C PHE A 35 -2.29 0.09 -20.80
N HIS A 36 -2.16 0.14 -22.13
CA HIS A 36 -3.04 -0.60 -23.03
C HIS A 36 -2.95 -2.11 -22.77
N ASN A 37 -1.74 -2.66 -22.68
CA ASN A 37 -1.49 -4.07 -22.43
C ASN A 37 -1.96 -4.52 -21.04
N TYR A 38 -1.78 -3.68 -20.02
CA TYR A 38 -2.27 -3.90 -18.66
C TYR A 38 -3.80 -3.97 -18.69
N ARG A 39 -4.47 -3.00 -19.31
CA ARG A 39 -5.94 -3.00 -19.45
C ARG A 39 -6.43 -4.28 -20.13
N VAL A 40 -5.80 -4.67 -21.23
CA VAL A 40 -6.15 -5.91 -21.95
C VAL A 40 -5.92 -7.14 -21.07
N LEU A 41 -4.84 -7.20 -20.29
CA LEU A 41 -4.57 -8.29 -19.36
C LEU A 41 -5.65 -8.36 -18.27
N ALA A 42 -5.93 -7.24 -17.58
CA ALA A 42 -6.91 -7.18 -16.50
C ALA A 42 -8.31 -7.58 -16.98
N GLN A 43 -8.74 -7.09 -18.15
CA GLN A 43 -10.02 -7.45 -18.76
C GLN A 43 -10.10 -8.95 -19.09
N GLN A 44 -9.02 -9.53 -19.64
CA GLN A 44 -8.98 -10.95 -19.96
C GLN A 44 -8.99 -11.83 -18.72
N VAL A 45 -8.24 -11.44 -17.67
CA VAL A 45 -8.22 -12.14 -16.38
C VAL A 45 -9.61 -12.10 -15.74
N ARG A 46 -10.22 -10.92 -15.64
CA ARG A 46 -11.59 -10.76 -15.15
C ARG A 46 -12.58 -11.62 -15.93
N GLN A 47 -12.52 -11.59 -17.27
CA GLN A 47 -13.40 -12.39 -18.10
C GLN A 47 -13.20 -13.90 -17.90
N ALA A 48 -11.96 -14.35 -17.70
CA ALA A 48 -11.64 -15.77 -17.53
C ALA A 48 -12.02 -16.29 -16.14
N LEU A 49 -11.86 -15.49 -15.09
CA LEU A 49 -12.15 -15.88 -13.72
C LEU A 49 -13.63 -15.66 -13.32
N GLY A 50 -14.35 -14.80 -14.04
CA GLY A 50 -15.73 -14.45 -13.73
C GLY A 50 -15.86 -13.43 -12.59
N ALA A 51 -17.08 -13.24 -12.10
CA ALA A 51 -17.38 -12.29 -11.03
C ALA A 51 -17.10 -12.84 -9.62
N ASP A 52 -17.08 -14.16 -9.46
CA ASP A 52 -16.98 -14.81 -8.14
C ASP A 52 -15.55 -14.88 -7.58
N LYS A 53 -14.55 -14.64 -8.43
CA LYS A 53 -13.13 -14.65 -8.06
C LYS A 53 -12.60 -13.23 -7.92
N VAL A 54 -11.68 -13.05 -6.98
CA VAL A 54 -10.99 -11.78 -6.77
C VAL A 54 -10.00 -11.52 -7.90
N VAL A 55 -10.01 -10.30 -8.44
CA VAL A 55 -8.93 -9.77 -9.29
C VAL A 55 -8.49 -8.45 -8.68
N SER A 56 -7.29 -8.44 -8.11
CA SER A 56 -6.68 -7.23 -7.55
C SER A 56 -5.37 -6.90 -8.26
N ALA A 57 -4.75 -5.80 -7.87
CA ALA A 57 -3.41 -5.44 -8.31
C ALA A 57 -2.66 -4.68 -7.22
N ALA A 58 -1.35 -4.91 -7.13
CA ALA A 58 -0.44 -4.00 -6.46
C ALA A 58 0.02 -2.91 -7.44
N ILE A 59 -0.11 -1.65 -7.04
CA ILE A 59 0.31 -0.49 -7.83
C ILE A 59 1.03 0.52 -6.93
N PRO A 60 1.95 1.34 -7.47
CA PRO A 60 2.61 2.35 -6.66
C PRO A 60 1.61 3.46 -6.32
N GLY A 61 1.87 4.20 -5.24
CA GLY A 61 1.05 5.37 -4.90
C GLY A 61 0.96 6.41 -6.02
N ARG A 62 1.98 6.46 -6.89
CA ARG A 62 2.10 7.37 -8.03
C ARG A 62 2.15 6.61 -9.34
N LEU A 63 1.10 6.74 -10.13
CA LEU A 63 0.97 6.17 -11.47
C LEU A 63 0.08 7.09 -12.31
N SER A 64 0.02 6.92 -13.64
CA SER A 64 -0.93 7.66 -14.48
C SER A 64 -2.38 7.40 -14.02
N LEU A 65 -2.99 8.43 -13.43
CA LEU A 65 -4.35 8.39 -12.90
C LEU A 65 -5.36 8.16 -14.04
N ASP A 66 -5.19 8.85 -15.17
CA ASP A 66 -6.09 8.79 -16.32
C ASP A 66 -6.07 7.41 -17.01
N GLN A 67 -4.91 6.75 -17.06
CA GLN A 67 -4.81 5.44 -17.71
C GLN A 67 -5.19 4.29 -16.79
N MET A 68 -4.83 4.37 -15.50
CA MET A 68 -5.06 3.30 -14.53
C MET A 68 -6.48 3.32 -13.94
N THR A 69 -7.09 4.50 -13.72
CA THR A 69 -8.43 4.60 -13.11
C THR A 69 -9.49 3.76 -13.81
N PRO A 70 -9.61 3.77 -15.16
CA PRO A 70 -10.55 2.88 -15.86
C PRO A 70 -10.28 1.40 -15.61
N ILE A 71 -9.00 0.98 -15.53
CA ILE A 71 -8.61 -0.41 -15.26
C ILE A 71 -9.11 -0.84 -13.88
N ILE A 72 -8.86 -0.01 -12.85
CA ILE A 72 -9.31 -0.25 -11.48
C ILE A 72 -10.84 -0.36 -11.41
N LYS A 73 -11.53 0.58 -12.05
CA LYS A 73 -13.00 0.67 -11.98
C LYS A 73 -13.67 -0.51 -12.66
N GLU A 74 -13.19 -0.90 -13.85
CA GLU A 74 -13.89 -1.84 -14.71
C GLU A 74 -13.46 -3.31 -14.53
N SER A 75 -12.23 -3.57 -14.12
CA SER A 75 -11.66 -4.93 -14.13
C SER A 75 -11.28 -5.48 -12.76
N LEU A 76 -10.89 -4.61 -11.83
CA LEU A 76 -10.36 -5.00 -10.52
C LEU A 76 -11.43 -4.89 -9.43
N ASP A 77 -11.40 -5.78 -8.44
CA ASP A 77 -12.18 -5.64 -7.21
C ASP A 77 -11.61 -4.53 -6.34
N PHE A 78 -10.29 -4.46 -6.23
CA PHE A 78 -9.55 -3.44 -5.48
C PHE A 78 -8.08 -3.39 -5.91
N VAL A 79 -7.37 -2.36 -5.46
CA VAL A 79 -5.93 -2.21 -5.60
C VAL A 79 -5.24 -2.05 -4.25
N ASN A 80 -4.08 -2.67 -4.13
CA ASN A 80 -3.12 -2.55 -3.06
C ASN A 80 -2.15 -1.42 -3.41
N LEU A 81 -2.26 -0.27 -2.75
CA LEU A 81 -1.39 0.87 -2.98
C LEU A 81 -0.06 0.67 -2.25
N MET A 82 1.03 0.42 -2.98
CA MET A 82 2.39 0.32 -2.45
C MET A 82 2.91 1.71 -2.07
N LEU A 83 2.58 2.13 -0.85
CA LEU A 83 2.86 3.46 -0.28
C LEU A 83 4.12 3.45 0.59
N TYR A 84 5.12 2.70 0.12
CA TYR A 84 6.43 2.48 0.74
C TYR A 84 7.53 2.52 -0.33
N ASP A 85 8.78 2.29 0.05
CA ASP A 85 9.98 2.38 -0.81
C ASP A 85 10.31 3.79 -1.33
N ASN A 86 9.77 4.82 -0.67
CA ASN A 86 10.00 6.21 -1.04
C ASN A 86 11.47 6.66 -0.91
N VAL A 87 12.31 5.89 -0.20
CA VAL A 87 13.75 6.15 -0.05
C VAL A 87 14.52 6.14 -1.37
N TYR A 88 14.00 5.48 -2.42
CA TYR A 88 14.66 5.42 -3.72
C TYR A 88 14.62 6.74 -4.50
N SER A 89 13.77 7.69 -4.09
CA SER A 89 13.70 9.05 -4.64
C SER A 89 14.95 9.90 -4.37
N ASN A 90 15.82 9.50 -3.42
CA ASN A 90 17.08 10.18 -3.08
C ASN A 90 16.95 11.63 -2.57
N ASP A 91 15.82 11.98 -1.96
CA ASP A 91 15.54 13.32 -1.46
C ASP A 91 15.36 13.37 0.08
N GLY A 92 15.64 12.25 0.76
CA GLY A 92 15.64 12.16 2.21
C GLY A 92 14.27 11.94 2.85
N ARG A 93 13.21 11.73 2.04
CA ARG A 93 11.87 11.39 2.55
C ARG A 93 11.88 10.01 3.25
N PRO A 94 11.02 9.80 4.27
CA PRO A 94 10.93 8.52 4.98
C PRO A 94 10.35 7.41 4.10
N ASN A 95 10.50 6.15 4.51
CA ASN A 95 10.07 4.98 3.74
C ASN A 95 8.59 5.05 3.34
N ALA A 96 7.71 5.35 4.29
CA ALA A 96 6.26 5.34 4.09
C ALA A 96 5.60 6.43 4.95
N ALA A 97 5.60 7.67 4.47
CA ALA A 97 4.99 8.79 5.17
C ALA A 97 3.46 8.67 5.20
N LEU A 98 2.82 8.90 6.37
CA LEU A 98 1.36 9.05 6.42
C LEU A 98 0.95 10.40 5.80
N MET A 99 1.68 11.46 6.12
CA MET A 99 1.41 12.85 5.70
C MET A 99 2.68 13.53 5.18
N GLY A 100 2.53 14.75 4.66
CA GLY A 100 3.65 15.57 4.24
C GLY A 100 3.64 15.77 2.72
N ASP A 101 4.58 15.13 2.03
CA ASP A 101 4.72 15.32 0.59
C ASP A 101 3.67 14.56 -0.23
N ASP A 102 3.78 14.74 -1.54
CA ASP A 102 2.86 14.23 -2.53
C ASP A 102 2.92 12.69 -2.73
N SER A 103 3.91 12.01 -2.13
CA SER A 103 4.02 10.54 -2.06
C SER A 103 3.49 9.94 -0.76
N SER A 104 3.02 10.77 0.17
CA SER A 104 2.42 10.32 1.42
C SER A 104 1.13 9.53 1.19
N VAL A 105 0.76 8.70 2.18
CA VAL A 105 -0.51 7.96 2.18
C VAL A 105 -1.69 8.91 1.98
N GLN A 106 -1.72 10.03 2.71
CA GLN A 106 -2.77 11.04 2.62
C GLN A 106 -2.91 11.58 1.18
N SER A 107 -1.80 12.05 0.59
CA SER A 107 -1.81 12.64 -0.75
C SER A 107 -2.16 11.62 -1.84
N ALA A 108 -1.59 10.41 -1.77
CA ALA A 108 -1.87 9.37 -2.75
C ALA A 108 -3.35 8.95 -2.73
N VAL A 109 -3.92 8.74 -1.54
CA VAL A 109 -5.35 8.41 -1.40
C VAL A 109 -6.24 9.53 -1.95
N ALA A 110 -5.97 10.79 -1.59
CA ALA A 110 -6.71 11.93 -2.12
C ALA A 110 -6.69 11.98 -3.65
N ASN A 111 -5.51 11.81 -4.27
CA ASN A 111 -5.36 11.82 -5.72
C ASN A 111 -6.17 10.72 -6.43
N TRP A 112 -6.18 9.48 -5.89
CA TRP A 112 -6.95 8.38 -6.48
C TRP A 112 -8.47 8.59 -6.33
N LEU A 113 -8.91 9.14 -5.20
CA LEU A 113 -10.32 9.48 -4.97
C LEU A 113 -10.76 10.62 -5.90
N ASP A 114 -9.95 11.66 -6.06
CA ASP A 114 -10.21 12.79 -6.97
C ASP A 114 -10.23 12.36 -8.43
N ALA A 115 -9.42 11.35 -8.81
CA ALA A 115 -9.49 10.70 -10.11
C ALA A 115 -10.78 9.86 -10.32
N GLY A 116 -11.55 9.63 -9.26
CA GLY A 116 -12.84 8.95 -9.31
C GLY A 116 -12.77 7.43 -9.12
N VAL A 117 -11.70 6.92 -8.49
CA VAL A 117 -11.66 5.55 -7.98
C VAL A 117 -12.53 5.45 -6.73
N PRO A 118 -13.45 4.47 -6.63
CA PRO A 118 -14.25 4.29 -5.43
C PRO A 118 -13.38 3.97 -4.20
N ALA A 119 -13.66 4.59 -3.05
CA ALA A 119 -12.92 4.38 -1.80
C ALA A 119 -12.82 2.89 -1.41
N ASN A 120 -13.91 2.14 -1.56
CA ASN A 120 -13.97 0.69 -1.27
C ASN A 120 -13.15 -0.19 -2.24
N LYS A 121 -12.43 0.39 -3.20
CA LYS A 121 -11.44 -0.26 -4.06
C LYS A 121 -10.00 0.08 -3.70
N LEU A 122 -9.73 0.99 -2.75
CA LEU A 122 -8.39 1.37 -2.35
C LEU A 122 -7.98 0.65 -1.06
N VAL A 123 -6.83 0.00 -1.06
CA VAL A 123 -6.22 -0.63 0.11
C VAL A 123 -4.86 0.03 0.36
N VAL A 124 -4.63 0.56 1.57
CA VAL A 124 -3.39 1.25 1.93
C VAL A 124 -2.30 0.26 2.29
N GLY A 125 -1.15 0.33 1.61
CA GLY A 125 0.01 -0.51 1.90
C GLY A 125 0.83 0.01 3.07
N VAL A 126 1.22 -0.91 3.96
CA VAL A 126 2.10 -0.62 5.09
C VAL A 126 3.33 -1.53 5.09
N PRO A 127 4.55 -1.00 5.26
CA PRO A 127 5.76 -1.81 5.29
C PRO A 127 6.02 -2.38 6.70
N PHE A 128 6.33 -3.67 6.79
CA PHE A 128 6.86 -4.30 8.00
C PHE A 128 8.39 -4.25 8.01
N TYR A 129 8.93 -3.20 7.42
CA TYR A 129 10.35 -2.95 7.25
C TYR A 129 10.64 -1.46 7.17
N GLY A 130 11.92 -1.14 7.25
CA GLY A 130 12.44 0.20 7.09
C GLY A 130 13.76 0.20 6.36
N TYR A 131 14.39 1.37 6.35
CA TYR A 131 15.64 1.58 5.64
C TYR A 131 16.63 2.37 6.47
N GLU A 132 17.87 1.88 6.48
CA GLU A 132 19.05 2.69 6.74
C GLU A 132 19.64 3.16 5.40
N GLY A 133 19.36 4.40 5.01
CA GLY A 133 19.66 4.88 3.67
C GLY A 133 18.86 4.10 2.62
N LYS A 134 19.53 3.19 1.88
CA LYS A 134 18.89 2.24 0.94
C LYS A 134 19.02 0.78 1.37
N THR A 135 19.52 0.54 2.58
CA THR A 135 19.64 -0.83 3.12
C THR A 135 18.35 -1.18 3.82
N ALA A 136 17.59 -2.11 3.25
CA ALA A 136 16.35 -2.59 3.86
C ALA A 136 16.65 -3.37 5.16
N MET A 137 15.78 -3.19 6.15
CA MET A 137 15.84 -3.88 7.44
C MET A 137 14.42 -4.27 7.86
N THR A 138 14.23 -5.51 8.27
CA THR A 138 12.93 -5.99 8.79
C THR A 138 12.55 -5.24 10.07
N TYR A 139 11.26 -5.08 10.35
CA TYR A 139 10.83 -4.46 11.60
C TYR A 139 11.40 -5.17 12.83
N ARG A 140 11.46 -6.52 12.81
CA ARG A 140 12.09 -7.31 13.87
C ARG A 140 13.55 -6.94 14.13
N GLU A 141 14.35 -6.69 13.08
CA GLU A 141 15.75 -6.26 13.23
C GLU A 141 15.83 -4.84 13.79
N ILE A 142 14.98 -3.94 13.30
CA ILE A 142 14.91 -2.54 13.76
C ILE A 142 14.54 -2.47 15.24
N LYS A 143 13.57 -3.29 15.67
CA LYS A 143 13.10 -3.36 17.07
C LYS A 143 14.22 -3.70 18.06
N LEU A 144 15.19 -4.52 17.67
CA LEU A 144 16.35 -4.84 18.52
C LEU A 144 17.25 -3.61 18.76
N LEU A 145 17.26 -2.65 17.83
CA LEU A 145 18.09 -1.45 17.90
C LEU A 145 17.49 -0.35 18.78
N GLU A 146 16.18 -0.38 19.06
CA GLU A 146 15.48 0.61 19.91
C GLU A 146 16.11 0.76 21.31
N SER A 147 16.76 -0.31 21.80
CA SER A 147 17.49 -0.30 23.09
C SER A 147 18.78 0.51 23.09
N SER A 148 19.34 0.80 21.91
CA SER A 148 20.70 1.38 21.76
C SER A 148 20.80 2.54 20.77
N TRP A 149 19.69 2.89 20.12
CA TRP A 149 19.54 4.04 19.21
C TRP A 149 18.49 4.98 19.79
N ALA A 150 18.62 6.28 19.54
CA ALA A 150 17.60 7.24 19.95
C ALA A 150 16.38 7.11 19.04
N SER A 151 15.20 6.87 19.62
CA SER A 151 13.92 6.82 18.91
C SER A 151 13.20 8.17 18.97
N SER A 152 12.56 8.56 17.87
CA SER A 152 11.72 9.76 17.79
C SER A 152 10.67 9.62 16.69
N MET A 153 9.56 10.36 16.79
CA MET A 153 8.59 10.50 15.71
C MET A 153 8.96 11.73 14.87
N ASN A 154 8.92 11.60 13.54
CA ASN A 154 9.00 12.75 12.65
C ASN A 154 7.57 13.27 12.40
N GLU A 155 7.18 14.30 13.15
CA GLU A 155 5.84 14.92 13.12
C GLU A 155 5.40 15.37 11.71
N ALA A 156 6.33 15.84 10.87
CA ALA A 156 5.99 16.30 9.52
C ALA A 156 5.54 15.17 8.58
N SER A 157 5.87 13.92 8.93
CA SER A 157 5.55 12.73 8.13
C SER A 157 4.72 11.69 8.86
N PHE A 158 4.59 11.86 10.18
CA PHE A 158 4.10 10.86 11.13
C PHE A 158 4.77 9.48 10.95
N THR A 159 6.10 9.48 10.85
CA THR A 159 6.91 8.25 10.76
C THR A 159 7.97 8.17 11.86
N PRO A 160 8.16 7.01 12.49
CA PRO A 160 9.23 6.83 13.46
C PRO A 160 10.60 6.80 12.78
N GLN A 161 11.61 7.19 13.55
CA GLN A 161 13.01 7.09 13.15
C GLN A 161 13.89 6.65 14.32
N LEU A 162 14.89 5.82 14.02
CA LEU A 162 16.00 5.54 14.93
C LEU A 162 17.25 6.29 14.47
N VAL A 163 17.95 6.94 15.39
CA VAL A 163 19.15 7.74 15.09
C VAL A 163 20.32 7.32 15.97
N LYS A 164 21.51 7.16 15.36
CA LYS A 164 22.79 6.92 16.06
C LYS A 164 23.93 7.63 15.33
N GLY A 165 24.34 8.77 15.88
CA GLY A 165 25.28 9.67 15.20
C GLY A 165 24.67 10.18 13.89
N ALA A 166 25.37 10.00 12.78
CA ALA A 166 24.88 10.37 11.45
C ALA A 166 23.96 9.31 10.80
N ARG A 167 23.82 8.13 11.43
CA ARG A 167 23.02 7.02 10.90
C ARG A 167 21.56 7.22 11.29
N LYS A 168 20.66 6.97 10.35
CA LYS A 168 19.20 7.08 10.54
C LYS A 168 18.50 5.91 9.88
N ILE A 169 17.55 5.33 10.61
CA ILE A 169 16.61 4.33 10.11
C ILE A 169 15.23 4.97 10.06
N THR A 170 14.55 4.91 8.92
CA THR A 170 13.13 5.26 8.76
C THR A 170 12.32 3.98 8.59
N TYR A 171 11.20 3.86 9.28
CA TYR A 171 10.42 2.63 9.33
C TYR A 171 8.98 2.93 9.77
N ASP A 172 8.16 1.89 9.93
CA ASP A 172 6.86 1.96 10.59
C ASP A 172 6.88 1.16 11.90
N ASN A 173 6.16 1.66 12.90
CA ASN A 173 5.98 1.00 14.20
C ASN A 173 4.47 0.87 14.50
N PRO A 174 4.06 0.24 15.62
CA PRO A 174 2.64 0.08 15.93
C PRO A 174 1.86 1.40 15.91
N THR A 175 2.46 2.51 16.36
CA THR A 175 1.82 3.84 16.35
C THR A 175 1.56 4.35 14.94
N SER A 176 2.55 4.32 14.03
CA SER A 176 2.36 4.81 12.67
C SER A 176 1.48 3.89 11.82
N ILE A 177 1.53 2.57 12.05
CA ILE A 177 0.62 1.59 11.44
C ILE A 177 -0.82 1.82 11.88
N ALA A 178 -1.05 2.01 13.19
CA ALA A 178 -2.36 2.29 13.73
C ALA A 178 -2.95 3.58 13.14
N ALA A 179 -2.13 4.64 13.00
CA ALA A 179 -2.58 5.87 12.37
C ALA A 179 -2.97 5.70 10.89
N LYS A 180 -2.20 4.92 10.11
CA LYS A 180 -2.56 4.59 8.71
C LYS A 180 -3.86 3.78 8.62
N ALA A 181 -4.07 2.84 9.55
CA ALA A 181 -5.30 2.06 9.62
C ALA A 181 -6.52 2.90 10.05
N LYS A 182 -6.36 3.78 11.06
CA LYS A 182 -7.37 4.79 11.45
C LYS A 182 -7.73 5.71 10.29
N PHE A 183 -6.73 6.25 9.60
CA PHE A 183 -6.93 7.08 8.42
C PHE A 183 -7.73 6.34 7.34
N SER A 184 -7.35 5.08 7.05
CA SER A 184 -8.07 4.22 6.10
C SER A 184 -9.53 3.99 6.49
N ALA A 185 -9.81 3.77 7.78
CA ALA A 185 -11.17 3.57 8.28
C ALA A 185 -12.02 4.86 8.19
N CYS A 186 -11.46 6.00 8.60
CA CYS A 186 -12.13 7.30 8.52
C CYS A 186 -12.45 7.72 7.08
N MET A 187 -11.57 7.39 6.13
CA MET A 187 -11.74 7.64 4.70
C MET A 187 -12.67 6.62 4.01
N ASN A 188 -13.21 5.65 4.75
CA ASN A 188 -14.05 4.56 4.24
C ASN A 188 -13.37 3.78 3.08
N LEU A 189 -12.06 3.62 3.17
CA LEU A 189 -11.30 2.81 2.21
C LEU A 189 -11.58 1.32 2.47
N ARG A 190 -11.13 0.46 1.56
CA ARG A 190 -11.29 -0.99 1.72
C ARG A 190 -10.53 -1.56 2.92
N GLY A 191 -9.41 -0.94 3.29
CA GLY A 191 -8.59 -1.34 4.42
C GLY A 191 -7.10 -1.12 4.19
N VAL A 192 -6.30 -1.92 4.87
CA VAL A 192 -4.83 -1.89 4.86
C VAL A 192 -4.25 -3.27 4.49
N PHE A 193 -3.09 -3.30 3.84
CA PHE A 193 -2.33 -4.53 3.57
C PHE A 193 -0.85 -4.35 3.93
N ALA A 194 -0.15 -5.44 4.26
CA ALA A 194 1.23 -5.40 4.71
C ALA A 194 2.22 -6.04 3.73
N TRP A 195 3.41 -5.45 3.60
CA TRP A 195 4.59 -6.08 3.00
C TRP A 195 5.75 -6.17 4.00
N ASP A 196 6.20 -7.35 4.42
CA ASP A 196 5.37 -8.55 4.49
C ASP A 196 5.31 -9.08 5.91
N VAL A 197 4.28 -9.90 6.18
CA VAL A 197 3.93 -10.37 7.52
C VAL A 197 5.07 -11.12 8.23
N THR A 198 6.01 -11.71 7.50
CA THR A 198 7.14 -12.46 8.08
C THR A 198 8.20 -11.57 8.72
N GLN A 199 8.14 -10.26 8.47
CA GLN A 199 9.11 -9.28 8.93
C GLN A 199 8.72 -8.60 10.25
N ASP A 200 7.51 -8.89 10.74
CA ASP A 200 7.02 -8.44 12.05
C ASP A 200 7.83 -9.05 13.20
N ASP A 201 7.67 -8.49 14.39
CA ASP A 201 8.29 -9.03 15.59
C ASP A 201 7.58 -10.29 16.11
N ALA A 202 8.17 -10.93 17.13
CA ALA A 202 7.63 -12.18 17.68
C ALA A 202 6.23 -12.01 18.33
N ALA A 203 5.84 -10.78 18.66
CA ALA A 203 4.51 -10.46 19.16
C ALA A 203 3.50 -10.14 18.05
N SER A 204 3.92 -10.08 16.78
CA SER A 204 3.08 -9.62 15.66
C SER A 204 2.48 -8.23 15.92
N SER A 205 3.30 -7.33 16.46
CA SER A 205 2.84 -6.02 16.95
C SER A 205 2.40 -5.09 15.83
N LEU A 206 3.00 -5.18 14.63
CA LEU A 206 2.51 -4.42 13.48
C LEU A 206 1.19 -5.00 12.94
N LEU A 207 1.08 -6.33 12.86
CA LEU A 207 -0.15 -7.00 12.45
C LEU A 207 -1.32 -6.70 13.39
N GLN A 208 -1.06 -6.65 14.71
CA GLN A 208 -2.06 -6.26 15.70
C GLN A 208 -2.50 -4.81 15.50
N ALA A 209 -1.57 -3.87 15.37
CA ALA A 209 -1.90 -2.46 15.11
C ALA A 209 -2.70 -2.25 13.81
N MET A 210 -2.42 -3.08 12.79
CA MET A 210 -3.14 -3.09 11.52
C MET A 210 -4.58 -3.61 11.68
N GLY A 211 -4.79 -4.61 12.55
CA GLY A 211 -6.05 -5.35 12.70
C GLY A 211 -7.00 -4.83 13.78
N GLU A 212 -6.65 -3.76 14.49
CA GLU A 212 -7.56 -3.11 15.45
C GLU A 212 -8.82 -2.56 14.76
N THR A 213 -9.93 -2.52 15.50
CA THR A 213 -11.17 -1.91 15.01
C THR A 213 -11.11 -0.41 15.22
N TYR A 214 -11.07 0.33 14.12
CA TYR A 214 -11.16 1.78 14.13
C TYR A 214 -12.54 2.24 13.68
N PRO A 215 -13.10 3.31 14.27
CA PRO A 215 -14.40 3.83 13.83
C PRO A 215 -14.30 4.24 12.35
N GLY A 216 -15.27 3.76 11.56
CA GLY A 216 -15.45 4.25 10.20
C GLY A 216 -15.98 5.68 10.21
N GLY A 217 -15.64 6.45 9.18
CA GLY A 217 -16.05 7.84 9.04
C GLY A 217 -16.47 8.22 7.63
N ILE A 218 -16.98 9.43 7.48
CA ILE A 218 -17.20 10.11 6.18
C ILE A 218 -16.36 11.40 6.13
N GLY A 219 -15.15 11.35 6.68
CA GLY A 219 -14.23 12.47 6.68
C GLY A 219 -13.58 12.68 5.32
N ASN A 220 -12.85 13.80 5.18
CA ASN A 220 -11.93 14.03 4.09
C ASN A 220 -10.49 13.76 4.52
N ALA A 221 -9.55 13.85 3.58
CA ALA A 221 -8.14 13.53 3.83
C ALA A 221 -7.51 14.35 4.97
N ASP A 222 -7.97 15.59 5.23
CA ASP A 222 -7.45 16.43 6.30
C ASP A 222 -8.06 16.07 7.65
N THR A 223 -9.40 15.95 7.72
CA THR A 223 -10.08 15.61 8.98
C THR A 223 -9.71 14.21 9.46
N CYS A 224 -9.54 13.26 8.54
CA CYS A 224 -9.13 11.90 8.88
C CYS A 224 -7.68 11.81 9.29
N LEU A 225 -6.81 12.68 8.77
CA LEU A 225 -5.42 12.76 9.22
C LEU A 225 -5.34 13.28 10.65
N GLU A 226 -6.12 14.32 10.99
CA GLU A 226 -6.19 14.86 12.34
C GLU A 226 -6.66 13.78 13.34
N GLU A 227 -7.75 13.06 13.02
CA GLU A 227 -8.25 11.96 13.86
C GLU A 227 -7.20 10.84 14.05
N ALA A 228 -6.47 10.51 12.99
CA ALA A 228 -5.47 9.45 13.00
C ALA A 228 -4.22 9.78 13.83
N THR A 229 -3.87 11.06 13.98
CA THR A 229 -2.58 11.49 14.54
C THR A 229 -2.67 12.09 15.95
N PHE A 230 -3.85 12.53 16.40
CA PHE A 230 -4.03 13.23 17.69
C PHE A 230 -4.81 12.42 18.76
N THR A 231 -4.76 11.09 18.73
CA THR A 231 -5.39 10.20 19.73
C THR A 231 -4.43 9.30 20.49
#